data_AF-A0A7L6AMC3-F1
#
_entry.id   AF-A0A7L6AMC3-F1
#
_cell.length_a   1.000
_cell.length_b   1.000
_cell.length_c   1.000
_cell.angle_alpha   90.00
_cell.angle_beta   90.00
_cell.angle_gamma   90.00
#
_symmetry.space_group_name_H-M   'P 1'
#
loop_
_entity.id
_entity.type
_entity.pdbx_description
1 polymer ?
#
loop_
_entity_poly.entity_id
_entity_poly.type
_entity_poly.pdbx_seq_one_letter_code
_entity_poly.pdbx_strand_id
1 'polypeptide(L)'
;MDEFLHKLHATGFVLPPEDATDGLYTRDQARFVLHSTFRLSLQELARQADKHSLPDADPLFAHLGFAPTAGFGASIAAALTGLPGADCQSLLRSAQKLSLLEMLQPEPPRWQLHPLLADYLRQHAPDSGSQERLHQWFLQHLPEPTAEDGQEADYTLWHELNHEHRLG
;
A
#
# COMPACT_ATOMS: atom_id res chain seq x y z
N MET A 1 -11.60 4.16 -18.81
CA MET A 1 -12.36 3.38 -17.80
C MET A 1 -13.20 2.29 -18.48
N ASP A 2 -13.68 2.49 -19.71
CA ASP A 2 -14.54 1.54 -20.42
C ASP A 2 -13.88 0.26 -20.94
N GLU A 3 -12.61 0.29 -21.34
CA GLU A 3 -11.98 -0.88 -22.00
C GLU A 3 -11.74 -2.06 -21.04
N PHE A 4 -11.48 -1.77 -19.77
CA PHE A 4 -11.32 -2.78 -18.71
C PHE A 4 -12.65 -3.48 -18.40
N LEU A 5 -13.71 -2.70 -18.18
CA LEU A 5 -15.05 -3.22 -17.92
C LEU A 5 -15.58 -3.98 -19.13
N HIS A 6 -15.28 -3.51 -20.36
CA HIS A 6 -15.66 -4.19 -21.58
C HIS A 6 -14.97 -5.56 -21.71
N LYS A 7 -13.68 -5.65 -21.41
CA LYS A 7 -12.93 -6.92 -21.41
C LYS A 7 -13.40 -7.88 -20.31
N LEU A 8 -13.68 -7.38 -19.11
CA LEU A 8 -14.16 -8.17 -17.97
C LEU A 8 -15.60 -8.69 -18.18
N HIS A 9 -16.46 -7.88 -18.79
CA HIS A 9 -17.81 -8.30 -19.20
C HIS A 9 -17.77 -9.28 -20.39
N ALA A 10 -16.86 -9.08 -21.34
CA ALA A 10 -16.71 -9.97 -22.49
C ALA A 10 -16.26 -11.38 -22.10
N THR A 11 -15.56 -11.53 -20.96
CA THR A 11 -15.21 -12.85 -20.40
C THR A 11 -16.31 -13.43 -19.52
N GLY A 12 -17.44 -12.75 -19.32
CA GLY A 12 -18.51 -13.19 -18.42
C GLY A 12 -18.05 -13.36 -16.97
N PHE A 13 -16.99 -12.65 -16.56
CA PHE A 13 -16.24 -12.88 -15.32
C PHE A 13 -15.60 -14.29 -15.21
N VAL A 14 -15.62 -15.09 -16.27
CA VAL A 14 -14.97 -16.40 -16.37
C VAL A 14 -13.59 -16.21 -17.00
N LEU A 15 -12.58 -16.05 -16.15
CA LEU A 15 -11.19 -16.05 -16.59
C LEU A 15 -10.69 -17.50 -16.62
N PRO A 16 -10.17 -18.00 -17.77
CA PRO A 16 -9.63 -19.35 -17.83
C PRO A 16 -8.29 -19.42 -17.06
N PRO A 17 -8.00 -20.55 -16.40
CA PRO A 17 -6.73 -20.76 -15.72
C PRO A 17 -5.55 -20.76 -16.71
N GLU A 18 -4.42 -20.21 -16.29
CA GLU A 18 -3.17 -20.19 -17.06
C GLU A 18 -2.56 -21.60 -17.18
N ASP A 19 -2.86 -22.48 -16.21
CA ASP A 19 -2.49 -23.90 -16.23
C ASP A 19 -3.71 -24.79 -15.89
N ALA A 20 -4.13 -25.59 -16.86
CA ALA A 20 -5.28 -26.50 -16.73
C ALA A 20 -4.97 -27.77 -15.89
N THR A 21 -3.72 -27.94 -15.46
CA THR A 21 -3.29 -29.09 -14.64
C THR A 21 -3.08 -28.76 -13.17
N ASP A 22 -3.32 -27.49 -12.77
CA ASP A 22 -3.18 -27.05 -11.39
C ASP A 22 -4.32 -27.57 -10.51
N GLY A 23 -3.96 -28.38 -9.51
CA GLY A 23 -4.88 -29.03 -8.55
C GLY A 23 -5.66 -28.05 -7.65
N LEU A 24 -5.41 -26.75 -7.76
CA LEU A 24 -6.15 -25.67 -7.11
C LEU A 24 -7.53 -25.40 -7.76
N TYR A 25 -7.77 -25.87 -8.98
CA TYR A 25 -9.00 -25.60 -9.75
C TYR A 25 -10.29 -26.09 -9.08
N THR A 26 -10.23 -27.16 -8.27
CA THR A 26 -11.42 -27.75 -7.61
C THR A 26 -11.67 -27.25 -6.18
N ARG A 27 -10.72 -26.52 -5.57
CA ARG A 27 -10.85 -26.05 -4.18
C ARG A 27 -10.99 -24.54 -4.03
N ASP A 28 -10.55 -23.73 -5.01
CA ASP A 28 -10.28 -22.31 -4.75
C ASP A 28 -10.55 -21.35 -5.92
N GLN A 29 -11.68 -21.54 -6.62
CA GLN A 29 -12.14 -20.62 -7.67
C GLN A 29 -12.18 -19.14 -7.21
N ALA A 30 -12.54 -18.91 -5.95
CA ALA A 30 -12.54 -17.57 -5.34
C ALA A 30 -11.13 -16.95 -5.25
N ARG A 31 -10.10 -17.74 -4.89
CA ARG A 31 -8.71 -17.25 -4.86
C ARG A 31 -8.18 -16.96 -6.26
N PHE A 32 -8.54 -17.78 -7.25
CA PHE A 32 -8.14 -17.53 -8.64
C PHE A 32 -8.73 -16.24 -9.21
N VAL A 33 -10.03 -16.01 -9.00
CA VAL A 33 -10.71 -14.77 -9.43
C VAL A 33 -10.11 -13.55 -8.73
N LEU A 34 -9.83 -13.66 -7.42
CA LEU A 34 -9.18 -12.59 -6.65
C LEU A 34 -7.78 -12.27 -7.19
N HIS A 35 -6.94 -13.29 -7.41
CA HIS A 35 -5.59 -13.15 -7.96
C HIS A 35 -5.64 -12.44 -9.31
N SER A 36 -6.49 -12.92 -10.21
CA SER A 36 -6.63 -12.35 -11.56
C SER A 36 -7.12 -10.90 -11.52
N THR A 37 -8.05 -10.59 -10.61
CA THR A 37 -8.57 -9.23 -10.44
C THR A 37 -7.48 -8.29 -9.94
N PHE A 38 -6.73 -8.66 -8.91
CA PHE A 38 -5.62 -7.86 -8.41
C PHE A 38 -4.55 -7.65 -9.46
N ARG A 39 -4.16 -8.71 -10.18
CA ARG A 39 -3.17 -8.61 -11.26
C ARG A 39 -3.61 -7.62 -12.35
N LEU A 40 -4.86 -7.69 -12.80
CA LEU A 40 -5.39 -6.77 -13.83
C LEU A 40 -5.45 -5.32 -13.33
N SER A 41 -5.89 -5.10 -12.10
CA SER A 41 -5.93 -3.76 -11.51
C SER A 41 -4.54 -3.14 -11.36
N LEU A 42 -3.54 -3.93 -10.98
CA LEU A 42 -2.14 -3.48 -10.89
C LEU A 42 -1.55 -3.18 -12.27
N GLN A 43 -1.79 -4.03 -13.29
CA GLN A 43 -1.38 -3.74 -14.66
C GLN A 43 -1.97 -2.43 -15.20
N GLU A 44 -3.23 -2.14 -14.87
CA GLU A 44 -3.86 -0.88 -15.26
C GLU A 44 -3.29 0.31 -14.48
N LEU A 45 -2.91 0.12 -13.21
CA LEU A 45 -2.22 1.14 -12.42
C LEU A 45 -0.86 1.51 -13.05
N ALA A 46 -0.03 0.52 -13.38
CA ALA A 46 1.25 0.73 -14.06
C ALA A 46 1.07 1.50 -15.37
N ARG A 47 0.12 1.06 -16.20
CA ARG A 47 -0.17 1.72 -17.47
C ARG A 47 -0.63 3.18 -17.32
N GLN A 48 -1.38 3.49 -16.25
CA GLN A 48 -1.79 4.87 -15.96
C GLN A 48 -0.61 5.70 -15.45
N ALA A 49 0.25 5.13 -14.62
CA ALA A 49 1.44 5.78 -14.13
C ALA A 49 2.44 6.12 -15.24
N ASP A 50 2.64 5.21 -16.21
CA ASP A 50 3.50 5.46 -17.38
C ASP A 50 3.04 6.69 -18.17
N LYS A 51 1.72 6.85 -18.37
CA LYS A 51 1.14 8.04 -19.02
C LYS A 51 1.40 9.34 -18.28
N HIS A 52 1.61 9.25 -16.96
CA HIS A 52 1.92 10.37 -16.09
C HIS A 52 3.41 10.48 -15.76
N SER A 53 4.29 9.75 -16.48
CA SER A 53 5.74 9.75 -16.28
C SER A 53 6.17 9.35 -14.86
N LEU A 54 5.43 8.45 -14.23
CA LEU A 54 5.79 7.76 -12.99
C LEU A 54 6.39 6.38 -13.36
N PRO A 55 7.71 6.27 -13.59
CA PRO A 55 8.33 4.99 -13.90
C PRO A 55 8.19 4.03 -12.72
N ASP A 56 8.00 2.75 -13.01
CA ASP A 56 8.00 1.64 -12.04
C ASP A 56 6.93 1.74 -10.94
N ALA A 57 5.69 2.10 -11.30
CA ALA A 57 4.60 2.21 -10.32
C ALA A 57 4.22 0.89 -9.62
N ASP A 58 4.43 -0.26 -10.26
CA ASP A 58 4.15 -1.57 -9.66
C ASP A 58 4.98 -1.81 -8.38
N PRO A 59 6.33 -1.75 -8.42
CA PRO A 59 7.12 -1.92 -7.19
C PRO A 59 6.88 -0.79 -6.18
N LEU A 60 6.66 0.45 -6.63
CA LEU A 60 6.35 1.58 -5.74
C LEU A 60 5.02 1.39 -4.99
N PHE A 61 3.98 0.92 -5.69
CA PHE A 61 2.69 0.66 -5.07
C PHE A 61 2.75 -0.56 -4.14
N ALA A 62 3.53 -1.58 -4.49
CA ALA A 62 3.64 -2.78 -3.67
C ALA A 62 4.23 -2.50 -2.28
N HIS A 63 5.06 -1.46 -2.13
CA HIS A 63 5.54 -0.99 -0.81
C HIS A 63 4.41 -0.55 0.13
N LEU A 64 3.26 -0.12 -0.40
CA LEU A 64 2.09 0.18 0.42
C LEU A 64 1.51 -1.08 1.07
N GLY A 65 1.84 -2.28 0.59
CA GLY A 65 1.50 -3.55 1.26
C GLY A 65 2.03 -3.66 2.70
N PHE A 66 3.00 -2.82 3.09
CA PHE A 66 3.51 -2.71 4.45
C PHE A 66 2.87 -1.58 5.28
N ALA A 67 1.91 -0.85 4.72
CA ALA A 67 1.21 0.22 5.43
C ALA A 67 0.32 -0.32 6.57
N PRO A 68 0.07 0.48 7.62
CA PRO A 68 -0.87 0.13 8.68
C PRO A 68 -2.26 -0.24 8.14
N THR A 69 -2.79 -1.37 8.60
CA THR A 69 -4.13 -1.85 8.19
C THR A 69 -5.26 -0.97 8.71
N ALA A 70 -5.04 -0.21 9.79
CA ALA A 70 -5.99 0.79 10.29
C ALA A 70 -6.09 2.05 9.40
N GLY A 71 -5.30 2.11 8.33
CA GLY A 71 -5.22 3.21 7.40
C GLY A 71 -4.02 4.12 7.66
N PHE A 72 -3.64 4.86 6.62
CA PHE A 72 -2.43 5.67 6.57
C PHE A 72 -2.68 7.01 5.88
N GLY A 73 -1.92 8.02 6.28
CA GLY A 73 -1.92 9.34 5.65
C GLY A 73 -0.85 9.49 4.58
N ALA A 74 -0.81 10.67 3.95
CA ALA A 74 0.12 10.96 2.87
C ALA A 74 1.61 10.85 3.27
N SER A 75 1.95 11.18 4.52
CA SER A 75 3.33 11.10 5.03
C SER A 75 3.85 9.67 5.07
N ILE A 76 3.06 8.72 5.57
CA ILE A 76 3.40 7.29 5.60
C ILE A 76 3.49 6.75 4.17
N ALA A 77 2.56 7.14 3.29
CA ALA A 77 2.61 6.71 1.89
C ALA A 77 3.89 7.18 1.19
N ALA A 78 4.30 8.42 1.42
CA ALA A 78 5.54 8.98 0.88
C ALA A 78 6.78 8.25 1.44
N ALA A 79 6.80 7.95 2.74
CA ALA A 79 7.88 7.19 3.37
C ALA A 79 8.02 5.76 2.78
N LEU A 80 6.89 5.06 2.62
CA LEU A 80 6.87 3.71 2.07
C LEU A 80 7.31 3.66 0.61
N THR A 81 6.75 4.55 -0.22
CA THR A 81 7.04 4.59 -1.66
C THR A 81 8.36 5.28 -2.01
N GLY A 82 8.91 6.11 -1.11
CA GLY A 82 10.08 6.94 -1.39
C GLY A 82 9.81 8.07 -2.39
N LEU A 83 8.54 8.29 -2.79
CA LEU A 83 8.16 9.29 -3.77
C LEU A 83 8.04 10.69 -3.17
N PRO A 84 8.33 11.75 -3.95
CA PRO A 84 7.95 13.11 -3.62
C PRO A 84 6.43 13.23 -3.39
N GLY A 85 6.00 14.19 -2.56
CA GLY A 85 4.61 14.31 -2.15
C GLY A 85 3.60 14.42 -3.30
N ALA A 86 3.92 15.14 -4.37
CA ALA A 86 3.04 15.29 -5.54
C ALA A 86 2.89 13.99 -6.36
N ASP A 87 4.00 13.27 -6.52
CA ASP A 87 4.06 11.99 -7.23
C ASP A 87 3.35 10.90 -6.45
N CYS A 88 3.57 10.86 -5.13
CA CYS A 88 2.87 9.98 -4.21
C CYS A 88 1.35 10.22 -4.26
N GLN A 89 0.90 11.48 -4.18
CA GLN A 89 -0.53 11.79 -4.27
C GLN A 89 -1.14 11.39 -5.62
N SER A 90 -0.40 11.53 -6.71
CA SER A 90 -0.82 11.09 -8.04
C SER A 90 -1.00 9.57 -8.09
N LEU A 91 -0.04 8.81 -7.53
CA LEU A 91 -0.12 7.36 -7.38
C LEU A 91 -1.35 6.93 -6.56
N LEU A 92 -1.54 7.51 -5.37
CA LEU A 92 -2.66 7.18 -4.50
C LEU A 92 -4.01 7.47 -5.16
N ARG A 93 -4.13 8.59 -5.88
CA ARG A 93 -5.36 8.96 -6.60
C ARG A 93 -5.67 7.98 -7.74
N SER A 94 -4.66 7.54 -8.47
CA SER A 94 -4.82 6.53 -9.53
C SER A 94 -5.23 5.18 -8.95
N ALA A 95 -4.57 4.75 -7.88
CA ALA A 95 -4.93 3.51 -7.17
C ALA A 95 -6.36 3.55 -6.60
N GLN A 96 -6.78 4.68 -6.03
CA GLN A 96 -8.15 4.88 -5.55
C GLN A 96 -9.19 4.75 -6.67
N LYS A 97 -8.92 5.32 -7.86
CA LYS A 97 -9.83 5.20 -9.02
C LYS A 97 -9.98 3.76 -9.52
N LEU A 98 -8.99 2.91 -9.24
CA LEU A 98 -8.99 1.48 -9.57
C LEU A 98 -9.48 0.61 -8.40
N SER A 99 -10.02 1.21 -7.34
CA SER A 99 -10.47 0.53 -6.12
C SER A 99 -9.39 -0.31 -5.43
N LEU A 100 -8.12 0.02 -5.67
CA LEU A 100 -6.99 -0.58 -4.95
C LEU A 100 -6.81 0.05 -3.56
N LEU A 101 -7.33 1.27 -3.36
CA LEU A 101 -7.34 1.97 -2.09
C LEU A 101 -8.77 2.45 -1.76
N GLU A 102 -9.12 2.34 -0.49
CA GLU A 102 -10.31 2.98 0.07
C GLU A 102 -9.92 4.29 0.76
N MET A 103 -10.73 5.34 0.60
CA MET A 103 -10.56 6.60 1.33
C MET A 103 -11.43 6.55 2.58
N LEU A 104 -10.81 6.48 3.75
CA LEU A 104 -11.50 6.44 5.04
C LEU A 104 -11.94 7.81 5.53
N GLN A 105 -11.11 8.83 5.26
CA GLN A 105 -11.33 10.20 5.68
C GLN A 105 -10.81 11.14 4.59
N PRO A 106 -11.54 12.20 4.22
CA PRO A 106 -11.10 13.13 3.17
C PRO A 106 -10.15 14.22 3.67
N GLU A 107 -10.28 14.66 4.93
CA GLU A 107 -9.48 15.77 5.49
C GLU A 107 -9.15 15.53 6.99
N PRO A 108 -7.85 15.41 7.36
CA PRO A 108 -6.76 15.12 6.44
C PRO A 108 -6.99 13.77 5.74
N PRO A 109 -6.54 13.58 4.49
CA PRO A 109 -6.84 12.39 3.73
C PRO A 109 -6.19 11.15 4.36
N ARG A 110 -6.99 10.10 4.56
CA ARG A 110 -6.55 8.77 5.01
C ARG A 110 -7.04 7.70 4.07
N TRP A 111 -6.13 6.82 3.70
CA TRP A 111 -6.39 5.68 2.84
C TRP A 111 -6.22 4.37 3.57
N GLN A 112 -6.82 3.31 3.04
CA GLN A 112 -6.66 1.95 3.51
C GLN A 112 -6.47 1.00 2.34
N LEU A 113 -5.55 0.06 2.50
CA LEU A 113 -5.45 -1.12 1.65
C LEU A 113 -6.30 -2.23 2.23
N HIS A 114 -7.05 -2.91 1.36
CA HIS A 114 -7.72 -4.14 1.76
C HIS A 114 -6.68 -5.18 2.24
N PRO A 115 -6.87 -5.86 3.38
CA PRO A 115 -5.87 -6.77 3.94
C PRO A 115 -5.40 -7.87 2.98
N LEU A 116 -6.31 -8.43 2.17
CA LEU A 116 -5.96 -9.42 1.14
C LEU A 116 -5.07 -8.86 0.03
N LEU A 117 -5.29 -7.61 -0.37
CA LEU A 117 -4.44 -6.95 -1.37
C LEU A 117 -3.07 -6.64 -0.76
N ALA A 118 -3.03 -6.15 0.49
CA ALA A 118 -1.76 -5.91 1.17
C ALA A 118 -0.92 -7.20 1.29
N ASP A 119 -1.55 -8.33 1.61
CA ASP A 119 -0.87 -9.63 1.64
C ASP A 119 -0.38 -10.08 0.27
N TYR A 120 -1.24 -9.93 -0.75
CA TYR A 120 -0.86 -10.19 -2.14
C TYR A 120 0.38 -9.39 -2.56
N LEU A 121 0.41 -8.09 -2.27
CA LEU A 121 1.53 -7.21 -2.61
C LEU A 121 2.83 -7.64 -1.93
N ARG A 122 2.77 -7.99 -0.63
CA ARG A 122 3.96 -8.45 0.12
C ARG A 122 4.54 -9.77 -0.41
N GLN A 123 3.70 -10.64 -0.97
CA GLN A 123 4.17 -11.89 -1.57
C GLN A 123 4.84 -11.68 -2.93
N HIS A 124 4.46 -10.62 -3.66
CA HIS A 124 4.89 -10.37 -5.04
C HIS A 124 5.90 -9.24 -5.18
N ALA A 125 6.18 -8.49 -4.11
CA ALA A 125 7.27 -7.53 -4.04
C ALA A 125 8.15 -7.83 -2.82
N PRO A 126 9.43 -8.20 -3.01
CA PRO A 126 10.35 -8.36 -1.90
C PRO A 126 10.47 -7.04 -1.13
N ASP A 127 10.61 -7.11 0.19
CA ASP A 127 10.84 -5.91 0.99
C ASP A 127 12.18 -5.27 0.62
N SER A 128 12.13 -4.22 -0.20
CA SER A 128 13.30 -3.44 -0.64
C SER A 128 13.56 -2.27 0.31
N GLY A 129 13.43 -2.52 1.63
CA GLY A 129 13.64 -1.54 2.69
C GLY A 129 12.42 -0.68 3.03
N SER A 130 11.21 -1.10 2.66
CA SER A 130 9.97 -0.39 3.02
C SER A 130 9.70 -0.45 4.51
N GLN A 131 9.95 -1.59 5.15
CA GLN A 131 9.80 -1.71 6.60
C GLN A 131 10.79 -0.81 7.33
N GLU A 132 12.04 -0.74 6.87
CA GLU A 132 13.04 0.17 7.42
C GLU A 132 12.63 1.64 7.25
N ARG A 133 12.19 2.05 6.05
CA ARG A 133 11.70 3.43 5.84
C ARG A 133 10.49 3.77 6.73
N LEU A 134 9.57 2.82 6.93
CA LEU A 134 8.43 3.01 7.82
C LEU A 134 8.88 3.11 9.29
N HIS A 135 9.84 2.29 9.69
CA HIS A 135 10.44 2.32 11.02
C HIS A 135 11.12 3.67 11.28
N GLN A 136 11.99 4.12 10.37
CA GLN A 136 12.63 5.44 10.45
C GLN A 136 11.62 6.57 10.48
N TRP A 137 10.57 6.50 9.66
CA TRP A 137 9.48 7.47 9.70
C TRP A 137 8.82 7.50 11.09
N PHE A 138 8.54 6.35 11.68
CA PHE A 138 7.93 6.26 13.02
C PHE A 138 8.83 6.90 14.08
N LEU A 139 10.13 6.60 14.06
CA LEU A 139 11.08 7.16 15.02
C LEU A 139 11.18 8.68 14.93
N GLN A 140 11.14 9.24 13.72
CA GLN A 140 11.14 10.70 13.50
C GLN A 140 9.84 11.39 13.96
N HIS A 141 8.75 10.64 14.13
CA HIS A 141 7.43 11.16 14.47
C HIS A 141 6.90 10.61 15.81
N LEU A 142 7.79 10.02 16.63
CA LEU A 142 7.46 9.55 17.96
C LEU A 142 6.93 10.73 18.79
N PRO A 143 5.67 10.68 19.26
CA PRO A 143 5.15 11.74 20.11
C PRO A 143 5.97 11.80 21.41
N GLU A 144 6.15 13.01 21.92
CA GLU A 144 6.67 13.20 23.27
C GLU A 144 5.69 12.57 24.28
N PRO A 145 6.16 11.75 25.24
CA PRO A 145 5.28 11.13 26.23
C PRO A 145 4.53 12.22 27.00
N THR A 146 3.21 12.21 26.93
CA THR A 146 2.39 13.07 27.80
C THR A 146 2.19 12.38 29.12
N ALA A 147 2.45 13.09 30.22
CA ALA A 147 2.12 12.61 31.55
C ALA A 147 0.59 12.52 31.69
N GLU A 148 0.07 11.38 32.13
CA GLU A 148 -1.33 11.29 32.55
C GLU A 148 -1.53 12.10 33.85
N ASP A 149 -2.72 12.69 34.03
CA ASP A 149 -3.02 13.57 35.17
C ASP A 149 -2.62 12.92 36.51
N GLY A 150 -1.56 13.44 37.13
CA GLY A 150 -1.05 12.99 38.43
C GLY A 150 0.16 12.05 38.41
N GLN A 151 0.70 11.71 37.23
CA GLN A 151 1.99 11.02 37.10
C GLN A 151 3.05 11.97 36.52
N GLU A 152 4.30 11.87 36.99
CA GLU A 152 5.45 12.47 36.29
C GLU A 152 5.72 11.61 35.06
N ALA A 153 5.71 12.20 33.85
CA ALA A 153 6.06 11.44 32.66
C ALA A 153 7.54 11.06 32.74
N ASP A 154 7.84 9.77 32.57
CA ASP A 154 9.22 9.30 32.44
C ASP A 154 9.69 9.55 31.00
N TYR A 155 10.40 10.66 30.83
CA TYR A 155 10.95 11.10 29.55
C TYR A 155 12.29 10.42 29.22
N THR A 156 12.86 9.62 30.14
CA THR A 156 14.22 9.08 30.01
C THR A 156 14.37 8.24 28.74
N LEU A 157 13.46 7.30 28.53
CA LEU A 157 13.49 6.39 27.38
C LEU A 157 13.27 7.13 26.05
N TRP A 158 12.39 8.14 26.02
CA TRP A 158 12.14 8.95 24.82
C TRP A 158 13.35 9.84 24.49
N HIS A 159 14.01 10.42 25.50
CA HIS A 159 15.22 11.18 25.32
C HIS A 159 16.38 10.31 24.84
N GLU A 160 16.58 9.12 25.41
CA GLU A 160 17.60 8.15 24.96
C GLU A 160 17.40 7.80 23.47
N LEU A 161 16.20 7.37 23.09
CA LEU A 161 15.85 7.01 21.71
C LEU A 161 16.08 8.15 20.71
N ASN A 162 15.72 9.40 21.08
CA ASN A 162 15.88 10.56 20.20
C ASN A 162 17.31 11.14 20.19
N HIS A 163 18.10 10.93 21.25
CA HIS A 163 19.48 11.41 21.32
C HIS A 163 20.43 10.51 20.53
N GLU A 164 20.22 9.19 20.55
CA GLU A 164 20.98 8.24 19.72
C GLU A 164 20.74 8.47 18.23
N HIS A 165 19.51 8.82 17.84
CA HIS A 165 19.15 9.09 16.44
C HIS A 165 19.76 10.35 15.82
N ARG A 166 20.19 11.33 16.63
CA ARG A 166 20.78 12.59 16.13
C ARG A 166 22.29 12.50 15.90
N LEU A 167 22.94 11.44 16.36
CA LEU A 167 24.39 11.26 16.32
C LEU A 167 24.87 10.19 15.32
N GLY A 168 23.95 9.43 14.72
CA GLY A 168 24.21 8.50 13.61
C GLY A 168 23.80 9.07 12.27
#